data_AF-I7ADU3-F1
#
_entry.id   AF-I7ADU3-F1
#
_cell.length_a   1.000
_cell.length_b   1.000
_cell.length_c   1.000
_cell.angle_alpha   90.00
_cell.angle_beta   90.00
_cell.angle_gamma   90.00
#
_symmetry.space_group_name_H-M   'P 1'
#
loop_
_entity.id
_entity.type
_entity.pdbx_description
1 polymer ?
#
loop_
_entity_poly.entity_id
_entity_poly.type
_entity_poly.pdbx_seq_one_letter_code
_entity_poly.pdbx_strand_id
1 'polypeptide(L)'
;MPIFSLLRLRKGATKEEVRIRYLRRLIQIHPDRNKGNGAEYTKLRNAYEKYIRGEVFGGEPYLVCSRTDVESAICRCGGKYKISHEVDGRIECEFCSCFIEIEELLELSDTSRKAH
;
A
#
# COMPACT_ATOMS: atom_id res chain seq x y z
N MET A 1 -4.09 2.49 4.95
CA MET A 1 -3.17 1.45 4.48
C MET A 1 -3.85 0.14 4.15
N PRO A 2 -3.89 -0.25 2.86
CA PRO A 2 -4.00 -1.66 2.52
C PRO A 2 -2.78 -2.42 3.06
N ILE A 3 -3.02 -3.61 3.59
CA ILE A 3 -1.95 -4.42 4.20
C ILE A 3 -0.82 -4.76 3.23
N PHE A 4 -1.13 -4.85 1.94
CA PHE A 4 -0.17 -5.13 0.89
C PHE A 4 0.96 -4.09 0.85
N SER A 5 0.63 -2.80 0.94
CA SER A 5 1.62 -1.72 1.00
C SER A 5 2.47 -1.78 2.27
N LEU A 6 1.85 -2.09 3.42
CA LEU A 6 2.57 -2.26 4.70
C LEU A 6 3.56 -3.42 4.68
N LEU A 7 3.23 -4.49 3.97
CA LEU A 7 4.07 -5.69 3.86
C LEU A 7 4.99 -5.67 2.65
N ARG A 8 4.94 -4.61 1.83
CA ARG A 8 5.60 -4.52 0.52
C ARG A 8 5.30 -5.74 -0.36
N LEU A 9 4.02 -6.08 -0.42
CA LEU A 9 3.46 -7.17 -1.23
C LEU A 9 2.62 -6.59 -2.36
N ARG A 10 2.51 -7.35 -3.46
CA ARG A 10 1.60 -7.02 -4.58
C ARG A 10 0.15 -7.23 -4.15
N LYS A 11 -0.79 -6.49 -4.76
CA LYS A 11 -2.24 -6.60 -4.48
C LYS A 11 -2.90 -7.94 -4.86
N GLY A 12 -2.12 -8.90 -5.37
CA GLY A 12 -2.54 -10.28 -5.63
C GLY A 12 -1.78 -11.33 -4.80
N ALA A 13 -1.02 -10.92 -3.78
CA ALA A 13 -0.30 -11.86 -2.93
C ALA A 13 -1.27 -12.84 -2.23
N THR A 14 -0.84 -14.10 -2.12
CA THR A 14 -1.65 -15.15 -1.50
C THR A 14 -1.90 -14.85 -0.02
N LYS A 15 -2.99 -15.38 0.54
CA LYS A 15 -3.31 -15.22 1.97
C LYS A 15 -2.17 -15.73 2.85
N GLU A 16 -1.54 -16.82 2.44
CA GLU A 16 -0.40 -17.44 3.10
C GLU A 16 0.83 -16.51 3.10
N GLU A 17 1.12 -15.88 1.95
CA GLU A 17 2.24 -14.95 1.81
C GLU A 17 2.05 -13.69 2.66
N VAL A 18 0.83 -13.13 2.67
CA VAL A 18 0.44 -12.01 3.54
C VAL A 18 0.64 -12.39 5.01
N ARG A 19 0.17 -13.57 5.43
CA ARG A 19 0.32 -14.05 6.81
C ARG A 19 1.77 -14.22 7.23
N ILE A 20 2.60 -14.84 6.39
CA ILE A 20 4.02 -15.08 6.71
C ILE A 20 4.78 -13.75 6.85
N ARG A 21 4.58 -12.81 5.93
CA ARG A 21 5.22 -11.48 6.00
C ARG A 21 4.71 -10.67 7.18
N TYR A 22 3.41 -10.73 7.47
CA TYR A 22 2.81 -10.11 8.66
C TYR A 22 3.50 -10.59 9.94
N LEU A 23 3.60 -11.90 10.16
CA LEU A 23 4.22 -12.45 11.38
C LEU A 23 5.68 -12.04 11.51
N ARG A 24 6.45 -12.10 10.42
CA ARG A 24 7.87 -11.66 10.42
C ARG A 24 8.00 -10.19 10.80
N ARG A 25 7.18 -9.32 10.20
CA ARG A 25 7.22 -7.88 10.48
C ARG A 25 6.75 -7.57 11.89
N LEU A 26 5.70 -8.25 12.37
CA LEU A 26 5.15 -8.10 13.71
C LEU A 26 6.21 -8.37 14.80
N ILE A 27 7.01 -9.43 14.63
CA ILE A 27 8.10 -9.77 15.55
C ILE A 27 9.20 -8.69 15.54
N GLN A 28 9.55 -8.17 14.35
CA GLN A 28 10.58 -7.13 14.20
C GLN A 28 10.20 -5.82 14.89
N ILE A 29 8.94 -5.43 14.84
CA ILE A 29 8.45 -4.14 15.38
C ILE A 29 7.85 -4.27 16.79
N HIS A 30 7.92 -5.45 17.40
CA HIS A 30 7.27 -5.70 18.69
C HIS A 30 7.89 -4.79 19.78
N PRO A 31 7.08 -3.98 20.48
CA PRO A 31 7.57 -2.96 21.41
C PRO A 31 8.39 -3.58 22.55
N ASP A 32 7.96 -4.73 23.06
CA ASP A 32 8.62 -5.47 24.13
C ASP A 32 10.01 -6.02 23.74
N ARG A 33 10.23 -6.37 22.47
CA ARG A 33 11.47 -7.04 22.03
C ARG A 33 12.53 -6.06 21.56
N ASN A 34 12.14 -4.94 20.96
CA ASN A 34 13.06 -4.04 20.26
C ASN A 34 12.96 -2.57 20.69
N LYS A 35 12.33 -2.24 21.83
CA LYS A 35 11.89 -0.85 22.15
C LYS A 35 11.18 -0.23 20.93
N GLY A 36 10.44 -1.07 20.21
CA GLY A 36 9.91 -0.79 18.90
C GLY A 36 8.81 0.27 18.94
N ASN A 37 8.54 0.87 17.78
CA ASN A 37 7.54 1.91 17.66
C ASN A 37 6.13 1.31 17.82
N GLY A 38 5.52 1.47 19.00
CA GLY A 38 4.19 0.95 19.31
C GLY A 38 3.09 1.43 18.35
N ALA A 39 3.29 2.61 17.74
CA ALA A 39 2.38 3.11 16.70
C ALA A 39 2.45 2.27 15.41
N GLU A 40 3.66 1.87 14.98
CA GLU A 40 3.85 1.00 13.80
C GLU A 40 3.28 -0.40 14.05
N TYR A 41 3.49 -0.94 15.26
CA TYR A 41 2.91 -2.21 15.69
C TYR A 41 1.37 -2.21 15.61
N THR A 42 0.75 -1.18 16.19
CA THR A 42 -0.70 -1.03 16.20
C THR A 42 -1.25 -0.83 14.78
N LYS A 43 -0.56 -0.04 13.94
CA LYS A 43 -0.93 0.19 12.53
C LYS A 43 -0.92 -1.12 11.74
N LEU A 44 0.13 -1.93 11.87
CA LEU A 44 0.25 -3.22 11.18
C LEU A 44 -0.83 -4.22 11.62
N ARG A 45 -1.08 -4.32 12.94
CA ARG A 45 -2.11 -5.19 13.50
C ARG A 45 -3.50 -4.83 12.98
N ASN A 46 -3.87 -3.56 13.03
CA ASN A 46 -5.18 -3.08 12.58
C ASN A 46 -5.39 -3.33 11.08
N ALA A 47 -4.35 -3.15 10.26
CA ALA A 47 -4.44 -3.43 8.82
C ALA A 47 -4.64 -4.92 8.51
N TYR A 48 -4.00 -5.82 9.28
CA TYR A 48 -4.16 -7.27 9.11
C TYR A 48 -5.54 -7.75 9.57
N GLU A 49 -6.07 -7.17 10.64
CA GLU A 49 -7.42 -7.47 11.10
C GLU A 49 -8.49 -7.07 10.06
N LYS A 50 -8.37 -5.88 9.47
CA LYS A 50 -9.24 -5.43 8.37
C LYS A 50 -9.16 -6.35 7.15
N TYR A 51 -7.95 -6.79 6.80
CA TYR A 51 -7.73 -7.75 5.71
C TYR A 51 -8.43 -9.09 5.97
N ILE A 52 -8.34 -9.64 7.18
CA ILE A 52 -9.02 -10.90 7.54
C ILE A 52 -10.54 -10.74 7.49
N ARG A 53 -11.06 -9.59 7.95
CA ARG A 53 -12.50 -9.28 7.92
C ARG A 53 -13.06 -9.09 6.51
N GLY A 54 -12.20 -9.04 5.49
CA GLY A 54 -12.62 -8.79 4.11
C GLY A 54 -13.16 -7.36 3.92
N GLU A 55 -12.80 -6.43 4.81
CA GLU A 55 -13.10 -5.01 4.61
C GLU A 55 -12.30 -4.56 3.37
N VAL A 56 -13.01 -4.46 2.24
CA VAL A 56 -12.44 -3.97 0.99
C VAL A 56 -11.96 -2.55 1.25
N PHE A 57 -10.68 -2.30 1.01
CA PHE A 57 -10.10 -0.98 1.14
C PHE A 57 -10.68 -0.06 0.05
N GLY A 58 -11.84 0.52 0.38
CA GLY A 58 -12.50 1.68 -0.22
C GLY A 58 -12.36 1.88 -1.72
N GLY A 59 -13.37 1.41 -2.47
CA GLY A 59 -13.69 1.84 -3.84
C GLY A 59 -12.67 1.43 -4.91
N GLU A 60 -13.08 1.48 -6.18
CA GLU A 60 -12.13 1.45 -7.29
C GLU A 60 -11.49 2.83 -7.44
N PRO A 61 -10.16 2.92 -7.59
CA PRO A 61 -9.51 4.20 -7.83
C PRO A 61 -9.99 4.79 -9.15
N TYR A 62 -10.09 6.11 -9.20
CA TYR A 62 -10.36 6.85 -10.43
C TYR A 62 -9.25 6.65 -11.45
N LEU A 63 -8.00 6.58 -10.98
CA LEU A 63 -6.81 6.34 -11.79
C LEU A 63 -5.77 5.61 -10.96
N VAL A 64 -5.06 4.67 -11.57
CA VAL A 64 -3.81 4.12 -11.04
C VAL A 64 -2.66 4.72 -11.85
N CYS A 65 -1.68 5.32 -11.18
CA CYS A 65 -0.55 5.96 -11.85
C CYS A 65 0.77 5.70 -11.11
N SER A 66 1.89 5.94 -11.79
CA SER A 66 3.20 5.91 -11.13
C SER A 66 3.39 7.17 -10.26
N ARG A 67 4.36 7.13 -9.35
CA ARG A 67 4.67 8.27 -8.47
C ARG A 67 5.10 9.51 -9.26
N THR A 68 5.75 9.32 -10.40
CA THR A 68 6.20 10.41 -11.29
C THR A 68 5.05 11.07 -12.05
N ASP A 69 3.94 10.36 -12.23
CA ASP A 69 2.79 10.84 -13.02
C ASP A 69 1.71 11.50 -12.15
N VAL A 70 1.93 11.59 -10.83
CA VAL A 70 0.93 12.17 -9.92
C VAL A 70 0.65 13.64 -10.24
N GLU A 71 1.68 14.44 -10.51
CA GLU A 71 1.51 15.88 -10.73
C GLU A 71 0.85 16.22 -12.08
N SER A 72 0.87 15.28 -13.04
CA SER A 72 0.16 15.39 -14.31
C SER A 72 -1.25 14.81 -14.25
N ALA A 73 -1.61 14.07 -13.20
CA ALA A 73 -2.93 13.50 -13.03
C ALA A 73 -3.98 14.57 -12.71
N ILE A 74 -5.09 14.54 -13.46
CA ILE A 74 -6.23 15.45 -13.29
C ILE A 74 -7.47 14.62 -12.96
N CYS A 75 -8.17 15.03 -11.90
CA CYS A 75 -9.44 14.43 -11.49
C CYS A 75 -10.57 14.76 -12.47
N ARG A 76 -11.63 13.95 -12.51
CA ARG A 76 -12.83 14.23 -13.32
C ARG A 76 -13.48 15.59 -13.04
N CYS A 77 -13.29 16.14 -11.84
CA CYS A 77 -13.81 17.46 -11.47
C CYS A 77 -12.87 18.62 -11.88
N GLY A 78 -11.75 18.33 -12.53
CA GLY A 78 -10.71 19.31 -12.90
C GLY A 78 -9.67 19.58 -11.80
N GLY A 79 -9.83 18.99 -10.61
CA GLY A 79 -8.86 19.10 -9.51
C GLY A 79 -7.53 18.42 -9.84
N LYS A 80 -6.41 19.03 -9.43
CA LYS A 80 -5.07 18.44 -9.57
C LYS A 80 -4.71 17.64 -8.33
N TYR A 81 -4.12 16.47 -8.51
CA TYR A 81 -3.54 15.70 -7.41
C TYR A 81 -2.15 16.25 -7.07
N LYS A 82 -1.80 16.22 -5.78
CA LYS A 82 -0.50 16.66 -5.28
C LYS A 82 0.15 15.52 -4.53
N ILE A 83 1.41 15.23 -4.85
CA ILE A 83 2.18 14.17 -4.17
C ILE A 83 2.32 14.42 -2.67
N SER A 84 2.32 15.69 -2.25
CA SER A 84 2.33 16.07 -0.83
C SER A 84 1.12 15.58 -0.05
N HIS A 85 0.02 15.24 -0.72
CA HIS A 85 -1.22 14.73 -0.10
C HIS A 85 -1.30 13.20 -0.16
N GLU A 86 -0.24 12.53 -0.58
CA GLU A 86 -0.17 11.08 -0.54
C GLU A 86 -0.26 10.57 0.89
N VAL A 87 -1.26 9.73 1.09
CA VAL A 87 -1.40 8.92 2.28
C VAL A 87 -1.44 7.48 1.83
N ASP A 88 -0.37 6.75 2.14
CA ASP A 88 -0.30 5.30 1.95
C ASP A 88 -0.46 4.83 0.49
N GLY A 89 0.11 5.56 -0.47
CA GLY A 89 -0.04 5.26 -1.90
C GLY A 89 -1.42 5.62 -2.47
N ARG A 90 -2.21 6.42 -1.76
CA ARG A 90 -3.50 6.95 -2.21
C ARG A 90 -3.50 8.47 -2.08
N ILE A 91 -4.07 9.16 -3.07
CA ILE A 91 -4.31 10.60 -3.00
C ILE A 91 -5.79 10.84 -3.25
N GLU A 92 -6.46 11.43 -2.28
CA GLU A 92 -7.85 11.84 -2.41
C GLU A 92 -7.94 13.20 -3.11
N CYS A 93 -8.98 13.37 -3.94
CA CYS A 93 -9.24 14.66 -4.55
C CYS A 93 -9.84 15.60 -3.50
N GLU A 94 -9.32 16.83 -3.41
CA GLU A 94 -9.84 17.84 -2.46
C GLU A 94 -11.26 18.32 -2.79
N PHE A 95 -11.71 18.11 -4.03
CA PHE A 95 -12.95 18.67 -4.56
C PHE A 95 -14.06 17.63 -4.76
N CYS A 96 -13.73 16.33 -4.74
CA CYS A 96 -14.71 15.28 -4.91
C CYS A 96 -14.28 13.98 -4.22
N SER A 97 -15.21 13.04 -4.07
CA SER A 97 -14.95 11.75 -3.40
C SER A 97 -14.15 10.75 -4.25
N CYS A 98 -13.48 11.19 -5.31
CA CYS A 98 -12.57 10.35 -6.10
C CYS A 98 -11.18 10.31 -5.47
N PHE A 99 -10.45 9.24 -5.74
CA PHE A 99 -9.06 9.10 -5.34
C PHE A 99 -8.26 8.43 -6.44
N ILE A 100 -6.96 8.70 -6.48
CA ILE A 100 -6.00 7.96 -7.31
C ILE A 100 -5.15 7.06 -6.43
N GLU A 101 -4.63 6.00 -7.03
CA GLU A 101 -3.74 5.07 -6.37
C GLU A 101 -2.38 5.06 -7.06
N ILE A 102 -1.32 5.16 -6.27
CA ILE A 102 0.05 5.15 -6.73
C ILE A 102 0.53 3.70 -6.69
N GLU A 103 0.86 3.15 -7.85
CA GLU A 103 1.49 1.85 -7.95
C GLU A 103 2.97 2.04 -8.28
N GLU A 104 3.84 1.74 -7.31
CA GLU A 104 5.25 1.54 -7.60
C GLU A 104 5.36 0.21 -8.33
N LEU A 105 5.49 0.28 -9.65
CA LEU A 105 6.07 -0.79 -10.45
C LEU A 105 7.46 -1.03 -9.88
N LEU A 106 7.54 -1.95 -8.92
CA LEU A 106 8.78 -2.65 -8.60
C LEU A 106 9.22 -3.26 -9.92
N GLU A 107 10.16 -2.60 -10.60
CA GLU A 107 11.03 -3.22 -11.57
C GLU A 107 11.63 -4.43 -10.85
N LEU A 108 10.96 -5.58 -10.98
CA LEU A 108 11.64 -6.83 -10.88
C LEU A 108 12.66 -6.74 -12.01
N SER A 109 13.91 -6.49 -11.67
CA SER A 109 14.98 -6.91 -12.53
C SER A 109 14.72 -8.38 -12.82
N ASP A 110 14.27 -8.65 -14.04
CA ASP A 110 14.22 -9.96 -14.64
C ASP A 110 15.63 -10.53 -14.53
N THR A 111 15.91 -11.24 -13.44
CA THR A 111 16.97 -12.24 -13.42
C THR A 111 16.43 -13.42 -14.22
N SER A 112 16.42 -13.19 -15.53
CA SER A 112 16.16 -14.18 -16.55
C SER A 112 17.00 -15.41 -16.24
N ARG A 113 16.29 -16.52 -16.11
CA ARG A 113 16.72 -17.87 -16.45
C ARG A 113 17.90 -17.86 -17.42
N LYS A 114 19.01 -18.50 -17.04
CA LYS A 114 19.72 -19.42 -17.94
C LYS A 114 20.23 -20.59 -17.11
N ALA A 115 19.46 -21.68 -17.19
CA ALA A 115 20.03 -23.00 -17.11
C ALA A 115 21.00 -23.15 -18.30
N HIS A 116 22.23 -23.59 -18.02
CA HIS A 116 23.00 -24.44 -18.92
C HIS A 116 24.06 -25.20 -18.13
#